data_AF-T0ZSS0-F1
#
_entry.id   AF-T0ZSS0-F1
#
_cell.length_a   1.000
_cell.length_b   1.000
_cell.length_c   1.000
_cell.angle_alpha   90.00
_cell.angle_beta   90.00
_cell.angle_gamma   90.00
#
_symmetry.space_group_name_H-M   'P 1'
#
loop_
_entity.id
_entity.type
_entity.pdbx_description
1 polymer ?
#
loop_
_entity_poly.entity_id
_entity_poly.type
_entity_poly.pdbx_seq_one_letter_code
_entity_poly.pdbx_strand_id
1 'polypeptide(L)'
;SKLSKARHQYFSFIGEEGATYIKEYLEERRKQGEELTYESPLLQFDVRGTKKNAFLRTTLVTRDIREAIEQAGLKMRPYVLRAYFSTALDIAESKGLISHPWRQFIMGHKGDIEARYSTNKRLPPDMIEEMRESL
;
A
#
# COMPACT_ATOMS: atom_id res chain seq x y z
N SER A 1 -6.25 -14.33 7.74
CA SER A 1 -4.90 -14.31 8.39
C SER A 1 -4.79 -13.11 9.34
N LYS A 2 -4.35 -13.29 10.60
CA LYS A 2 -4.28 -12.21 11.62
C LYS A 2 -2.98 -11.41 11.44
N LEU A 3 -3.00 -10.39 10.58
CA LEU A 3 -1.80 -9.64 10.14
C LEU A 3 -1.34 -8.51 11.08
N SER A 4 -2.16 -8.05 12.03
CA SER A 4 -1.81 -6.93 12.94
C SER A 4 -1.88 -7.37 14.41
N LYS A 5 -0.78 -7.16 15.16
CA LYS A 5 -0.71 -7.39 16.63
C LYS A 5 -1.81 -6.65 17.39
N ALA A 6 -2.28 -5.51 16.88
CA ALA A 6 -3.32 -4.69 17.49
C ALA A 6 -4.71 -4.84 16.83
N ARG A 7 -4.85 -5.65 15.78
CA ARG A 7 -6.09 -5.79 14.96
C ARG A 7 -6.62 -4.48 14.36
N HIS A 8 -5.82 -3.43 14.31
CA HIS A 8 -6.22 -2.18 13.65
C HIS A 8 -6.20 -2.39 12.14
N GLN A 9 -7.31 -2.06 11.49
CA GLN A 9 -7.41 -1.99 10.04
C GLN A 9 -6.92 -0.60 9.62
N TYR A 10 -5.89 -0.58 8.77
CA TYR A 10 -5.45 0.64 8.09
C TYR A 10 -5.96 0.59 6.66
N PHE A 11 -6.27 1.74 6.10
CA PHE A 11 -6.49 1.89 4.67
C PHE A 11 -5.57 3.00 4.16
N SER A 12 -5.29 2.96 2.87
CA SER A 12 -4.52 3.96 2.16
C SER A 12 -5.10 4.10 0.77
N PHE A 13 -4.66 5.13 0.06
CA PHE A 13 -4.98 5.35 -1.34
C PHE A 13 -3.79 4.95 -2.22
N ILE A 14 -4.09 4.71 -3.49
CA ILE A 14 -3.13 4.50 -4.56
C ILE A 14 -3.59 5.33 -5.75
N GLY A 15 -2.66 5.96 -6.46
CA GLY A 15 -2.98 6.72 -7.66
C GLY A 15 -3.57 5.82 -8.76
N GLU A 16 -4.25 6.44 -9.72
CA GLU A 16 -4.95 5.75 -10.82
C GLU A 16 -4.05 4.79 -11.60
N GLU A 17 -2.80 5.20 -11.86
CA GLU A 17 -1.82 4.36 -12.54
C GLU A 17 -1.54 3.07 -11.76
N GLY A 18 -1.31 3.19 -10.44
CA GLY A 18 -1.07 2.03 -9.58
C GLY A 18 -2.31 1.13 -9.44
N ALA A 19 -3.50 1.73 -9.41
CA ALA A 19 -4.76 0.97 -9.45
C ALA A 19 -4.91 0.18 -10.76
N THR A 20 -4.52 0.78 -11.89
CA THR A 20 -4.51 0.13 -13.21
C THR A 20 -3.56 -1.06 -13.23
N TYR A 21 -2.32 -0.90 -12.77
CA TYR A 21 -1.36 -2.02 -12.70
C TYR A 21 -1.84 -3.17 -11.83
N ILE A 22 -2.46 -2.87 -10.67
CA ILE A 22 -3.06 -3.91 -9.82
C ILE A 22 -4.19 -4.63 -10.55
N LYS A 23 -5.09 -3.88 -11.22
CA LYS A 23 -6.20 -4.45 -11.95
C LYS A 23 -5.72 -5.38 -13.07
N GLU A 24 -4.82 -4.90 -13.92
CA GLU A 24 -4.25 -5.69 -15.03
C GLU A 24 -3.57 -6.96 -14.53
N TYR A 25 -2.81 -6.86 -13.43
CA TYR A 25 -2.18 -8.01 -12.81
C TYR A 25 -3.19 -9.06 -12.31
N LEU A 26 -4.29 -8.62 -11.68
CA LEU A 26 -5.34 -9.53 -11.22
C LEU A 26 -6.13 -10.12 -12.40
N GLU A 27 -6.36 -9.36 -13.46
CA GLU A 27 -7.00 -9.86 -14.68
C GLU A 27 -6.15 -10.91 -15.38
N GLU A 28 -4.83 -10.72 -15.46
CA GLU A 28 -3.91 -11.70 -16.02
C GLU A 28 -3.93 -13.00 -15.22
N ARG A 29 -3.95 -12.92 -13.88
CA ARG A 29 -4.12 -14.10 -13.01
C ARG A 29 -5.43 -14.85 -13.29
N ARG A 30 -6.53 -14.13 -13.49
CA ARG A 30 -7.82 -14.74 -13.87
C ARG A 30 -7.77 -15.40 -15.24
N LYS A 31 -7.10 -14.79 -16.22
CA LYS A 31 -6.90 -15.38 -17.56
C LYS A 31 -6.09 -16.68 -17.51
N GLN A 32 -5.16 -16.80 -16.56
CA GLN A 32 -4.40 -18.01 -16.30
C GLN A 32 -5.19 -19.09 -15.54
N GLY A 33 -6.48 -18.86 -15.27
CA GLY A 33 -7.38 -19.83 -14.63
C GLY A 33 -7.44 -19.74 -13.11
N GLU A 34 -6.87 -18.69 -12.49
CA GLU A 34 -6.98 -18.49 -11.05
C GLU A 34 -8.36 -17.93 -10.65
N GLU A 35 -9.05 -18.62 -9.73
CA GLU A 35 -10.25 -18.10 -9.08
C GLU A 35 -9.87 -17.16 -7.93
N LEU A 36 -10.01 -15.85 -8.17
CA LEU A 36 -9.73 -14.83 -7.16
C LEU A 36 -10.89 -14.65 -6.18
N THR A 37 -10.57 -14.67 -4.89
CA THR A 37 -11.49 -14.39 -3.77
C THR A 37 -10.94 -13.25 -2.91
N TYR A 38 -11.73 -12.74 -1.97
CA TYR A 38 -11.26 -11.72 -1.01
C TYR A 38 -10.15 -12.20 -0.08
N GLU A 39 -9.96 -13.51 0.07
CA GLU A 39 -8.86 -14.10 0.84
C GLU A 39 -7.64 -14.42 -0.03
N SER A 40 -7.74 -14.27 -1.35
CA SER A 40 -6.63 -14.51 -2.26
C SER A 40 -5.53 -13.48 -2.03
N PRO A 41 -4.25 -13.89 -2.01
CA PRO A 41 -3.13 -12.96 -1.82
C PRO A 41 -3.07 -11.97 -3.00
N LEU A 42 -2.82 -10.69 -2.68
CA LEU A 42 -2.64 -9.68 -3.72
C LEU A 42 -1.42 -9.99 -4.59
N LEU A 43 -0.32 -10.50 -4.02
CA LEU A 43 0.87 -10.91 -4.78
C LEU A 43 1.09 -12.43 -4.64
N GLN A 44 1.24 -13.14 -5.76
CA GLN A 44 1.49 -14.58 -5.80
C GLN A 44 2.98 -14.92 -5.90
N PHE A 45 3.31 -16.16 -5.51
CA PHE A 45 4.57 -16.79 -5.92
C PHE A 45 4.59 -17.00 -7.43
N ASP A 46 5.78 -16.96 -8.03
CA ASP A 46 5.99 -17.41 -9.41
C ASP A 46 5.37 -18.80 -9.59
N VAL A 47 4.67 -19.00 -10.72
CA VAL A 47 4.06 -20.27 -11.15
C VAL A 47 5.05 -21.43 -11.13
N ARG A 48 6.36 -21.17 -11.24
CA ARG A 48 7.43 -22.18 -11.17
C ARG A 48 7.82 -22.58 -9.75
N GLY A 49 7.42 -21.81 -8.73
CA GLY A 49 7.78 -22.03 -7.34
C GLY A 49 6.82 -22.96 -6.59
N THR A 50 7.35 -23.80 -5.70
CA THR A 50 6.52 -24.62 -4.80
C THR A 50 5.74 -23.72 -3.84
N LYS A 51 4.42 -23.70 -3.95
CA LYS A 51 3.50 -22.95 -3.05
C LYS A 51 3.50 -23.56 -1.65
N LYS A 52 4.48 -23.18 -0.81
CA LYS A 52 4.53 -23.62 0.61
C LYS A 52 3.74 -22.70 1.55
N ASN A 53 3.47 -21.45 1.15
CA ASN A 53 2.71 -20.48 1.94
C ASN A 53 1.65 -19.82 1.05
N ALA A 54 0.54 -19.38 1.64
CA ALA A 54 -0.50 -18.65 0.92
C ALA A 54 -0.07 -17.22 0.54
N PHE A 55 0.83 -16.59 1.31
CA PHE A 55 1.32 -15.23 1.06
C PHE A 55 2.83 -15.22 0.83
N LEU A 56 3.30 -14.31 -0.03
CA LEU A 56 4.73 -14.06 -0.22
C LEU A 56 5.37 -13.65 1.10
N ARG A 57 6.59 -14.17 1.33
CA ARG A 57 7.42 -13.71 2.45
C ARG A 57 7.97 -12.32 2.12
N THR A 58 8.10 -11.47 3.14
CA THR A 58 8.69 -10.13 3.02
C THR A 58 10.05 -10.15 2.32
N THR A 59 10.87 -11.18 2.55
CA THR A 59 12.18 -11.35 1.91
C THR A 59 12.09 -11.53 0.40
N LEU A 60 11.05 -12.21 -0.11
CA LEU A 60 10.85 -12.41 -1.55
C LEU A 60 10.39 -11.10 -2.20
N VAL A 61 9.41 -10.43 -1.60
CA VAL A 61 8.96 -9.11 -2.08
C VAL A 61 10.11 -8.11 -2.08
N THR A 62 10.95 -8.11 -1.04
CA THR A 62 12.12 -7.22 -0.97
C THR A 62 13.15 -7.52 -2.05
N ARG A 63 13.35 -8.80 -2.39
CA ARG A 63 14.22 -9.22 -3.50
C ARG A 63 13.65 -8.72 -4.83
N ASP A 64 12.37 -8.97 -5.10
CA ASP A 64 11.74 -8.60 -6.37
C ASP A 64 11.75 -7.07 -6.58
N ILE A 65 11.50 -6.29 -5.52
CA ILE A 65 11.65 -4.82 -5.56
C ILE A 65 13.09 -4.41 -5.88
N ARG A 66 14.08 -5.08 -5.27
CA ARG A 66 15.49 -4.77 -5.51
C ARG A 66 15.90 -5.08 -6.95
N GLU A 67 15.47 -6.23 -7.47
CA GLU A 67 15.73 -6.61 -8.87
C GLU A 67 15.12 -5.59 -9.83
N ALA A 68 13.89 -5.12 -9.58
CA ALA A 68 13.25 -4.08 -10.39
C ALA A 68 14.02 -2.74 -10.36
N ILE A 69 14.51 -2.33 -9.19
CA ILE A 69 15.35 -1.13 -9.03
C ILE A 69 16.66 -1.28 -9.81
N GLU A 70 17.33 -2.42 -9.70
CA GLU A 70 18.60 -2.70 -10.39
C GLU A 70 18.40 -2.76 -11.92
N GLN A 71 17.32 -3.38 -12.40
CA GLN A 71 16.96 -3.42 -13.83
C GLN A 71 16.64 -2.03 -14.40
N ALA A 72 16.09 -1.13 -13.57
CA ALA A 72 15.90 0.26 -13.93
C ALA A 72 17.21 1.09 -13.90
N GLY A 73 18.36 0.47 -13.62
CA GLY A 73 19.66 1.13 -13.55
C GLY A 73 19.89 1.95 -12.28
N LEU A 74 19.03 1.79 -11.26
CA LEU A 74 19.10 2.53 -10.01
C LEU A 74 19.89 1.74 -8.96
N LYS A 75 20.63 2.45 -8.09
CA LYS A 75 21.50 1.85 -7.07
C LYS A 75 20.95 1.95 -5.64
N MET A 76 19.67 2.28 -5.50
CA MET A 76 19.05 2.57 -4.21
C MET A 76 18.54 1.32 -3.50
N ARG A 77 18.38 1.40 -2.17
CA ARG A 77 17.76 0.33 -1.37
C ARG A 77 16.23 0.47 -1.38
N PRO A 78 15.45 -0.62 -1.22
CA PRO A 78 13.98 -0.56 -1.27
C PRO A 78 13.32 0.47 -0.33
N TYR A 79 13.86 0.67 0.87
CA TYR A 79 13.29 1.65 1.83
C TYR A 79 13.36 3.09 1.34
N VAL A 80 14.20 3.40 0.33
CA VAL A 80 14.29 4.73 -0.26
C VAL A 80 12.97 5.12 -0.94
N LEU A 81 12.21 4.15 -1.48
CA LEU A 81 10.88 4.41 -2.04
C LEU A 81 9.92 4.98 -0.99
N ARG A 82 9.99 4.47 0.25
CA ARG A 82 9.18 5.00 1.36
C ARG A 82 9.64 6.40 1.77
N ALA A 83 10.94 6.68 1.76
CA ALA A 83 11.47 8.01 2.04
C ALA A 83 11.04 9.01 0.96
N TYR A 84 11.13 8.63 -0.32
CA TYR A 84 10.66 9.43 -1.45
C TYR A 84 9.17 9.77 -1.31
N PHE A 85 8.33 8.77 -1.00
CA PHE A 85 6.90 8.99 -0.74
C PHE A 85 6.66 9.93 0.44
N SER A 86 7.39 9.77 1.54
CA SER A 86 7.32 10.68 2.70
C SER A 86 7.63 12.12 2.30
N THR A 87 8.68 12.35 1.52
CA THR A 87 9.07 13.67 1.04
C THR A 87 8.00 14.26 0.09
N ALA A 88 7.39 13.45 -0.77
CA ALA A 88 6.29 13.91 -1.61
C ALA A 88 5.09 14.39 -0.77
N LEU A 89 4.76 13.67 0.31
CA LEU A 89 3.71 14.10 1.25
C LEU A 89 4.11 15.36 2.03
N ASP A 90 5.38 15.53 2.42
CA ASP A 90 5.88 16.77 3.04
C ASP A 90 5.68 17.97 2.08
N ILE A 91 5.99 17.79 0.80
CA ILE A 91 5.81 18.84 -0.22
C ILE A 91 4.32 19.14 -0.40
N ALA A 92 3.47 18.13 -0.48
CA ALA A 92 2.02 18.31 -0.59
C ALA A 92 1.45 19.06 0.62
N GLU A 93 1.92 18.74 1.84
CA GLU A 93 1.54 19.44 3.07
C GLU A 93 1.95 20.92 3.00
N SER A 94 3.19 21.19 2.59
CA SER A 94 3.69 22.57 2.46
C SER A 94 2.91 23.42 1.45
N LYS A 95 2.31 22.76 0.45
CA LYS A 95 1.45 23.38 -0.56
C LYS A 95 -0.02 23.49 -0.13
N GLY A 96 -0.38 22.98 1.05
CA GLY A 96 -1.75 22.95 1.55
C GLY A 96 -2.65 21.94 0.84
N LEU A 97 -2.09 20.98 0.11
CA LEU A 97 -2.86 19.95 -0.61
C LEU A 97 -3.30 18.82 0.32
N ILE A 98 -2.57 18.57 1.40
CA ILE A 98 -2.90 17.57 2.41
C ILE A 98 -2.67 18.13 3.81
N SER A 99 -3.54 17.79 4.76
CA SER A 99 -3.38 18.19 6.15
C SER A 99 -2.31 17.36 6.87
N HIS A 100 -1.65 17.95 7.87
CA HIS A 100 -0.68 17.24 8.72
C HIS A 100 -1.22 15.91 9.28
N PRO A 101 -2.45 15.86 9.84
CA PRO A 101 -3.00 14.60 10.33
C PRO A 101 -3.12 13.54 9.24
N TRP A 102 -3.65 13.89 8.05
CA TRP A 102 -3.81 12.92 6.96
C TRP A 102 -2.48 12.36 6.48
N ARG A 103 -1.45 13.19 6.36
CA ARG A 103 -0.08 12.74 6.09
C ARG A 103 0.39 11.72 7.13
N GLN A 104 0.24 12.01 8.43
CA GLN A 104 0.65 11.09 9.50
C GLN A 104 -0.07 9.74 9.40
N PHE A 105 -1.38 9.75 9.13
CA PHE A 105 -2.16 8.52 8.98
C PHE A 105 -1.75 7.70 7.76
N ILE A 106 -1.56 8.33 6.60
CA ILE A 106 -1.08 7.64 5.38
C ILE A 106 0.30 7.03 5.61
N MET A 107 1.17 7.70 6.36
CA MET A 107 2.46 7.16 6.77
C MET A 107 2.35 6.02 7.80
N GLY A 108 1.14 5.71 8.30
CA GLY A 108 0.89 4.69 9.30
C GLY A 108 1.31 5.11 10.71
N HIS A 109 1.46 6.41 10.96
CA HIS A 109 1.73 6.96 12.28
C HIS A 109 0.42 7.12 13.05
N LYS A 110 0.37 6.60 14.28
CA LYS A 110 -0.83 6.57 15.13
C LYS A 110 -1.21 7.92 15.77
N GLY A 111 -0.28 8.88 15.83
CA GLY A 111 -0.31 9.98 16.80
C GLY A 111 -1.54 10.91 16.72
N ASP A 112 -1.87 11.43 15.53
CA ASP A 112 -2.78 12.58 15.43
C ASP A 112 -4.21 12.25 15.00
N ILE A 113 -4.39 11.27 14.12
CA ILE A 113 -5.74 10.87 13.68
C ILE A 113 -6.43 9.97 14.68
N GLU A 114 -5.71 9.11 15.42
CA GLU A 114 -6.35 8.42 16.53
C GLU A 114 -6.82 9.47 17.56
N ALA A 115 -6.03 10.47 17.96
CA ALA A 115 -6.45 11.45 18.99
C ALA A 115 -7.65 12.35 18.61
N ARG A 116 -7.79 12.77 17.34
CA ARG A 116 -8.94 13.59 16.90
C ARG A 116 -10.20 12.78 16.62
N TYR A 117 -10.05 11.48 16.37
CA TYR A 117 -11.15 10.61 15.93
C TYR A 117 -11.30 9.34 16.82
N SER A 118 -10.71 9.34 18.05
CA SER A 118 -10.54 8.21 18.99
C SER A 118 -11.83 7.68 19.63
N THR A 119 -12.97 7.78 18.96
CA THR A 119 -14.19 7.11 19.41
C THR A 119 -14.68 6.18 18.32
N ASN A 120 -13.97 5.06 18.13
CA ASN A 120 -14.51 3.80 17.59
C ASN A 120 -15.32 3.87 16.27
N LYS A 121 -15.20 4.95 15.51
CA LYS A 121 -15.98 5.18 14.30
C LYS A 121 -15.02 5.19 13.13
N ARG A 122 -15.32 4.34 12.15
CA ARG A 122 -14.75 4.43 10.80
C ARG A 122 -14.71 5.90 10.39
N LEU A 123 -13.63 6.36 9.75
CA LEU A 123 -13.57 7.72 9.21
C LEU A 123 -14.84 7.93 8.36
N PRO A 124 -15.57 9.04 8.57
CA PRO A 124 -16.84 9.22 7.90
C PRO A 124 -16.61 9.30 6.37
N PRO A 125 -17.55 8.81 5.54
CA PRO A 125 -17.31 8.60 4.11
C PRO A 125 -16.94 9.87 3.33
N ASP A 126 -17.49 11.00 3.73
CA ASP A 126 -17.16 12.34 3.25
C ASP A 126 -15.66 12.66 3.42
N MET A 127 -15.09 12.34 4.58
CA MET A 127 -13.67 12.54 4.86
C MET A 127 -12.78 11.59 4.06
N ILE A 128 -13.25 10.36 3.81
CA ILE A 128 -12.52 9.41 2.95
C ILE A 128 -12.44 9.96 1.52
N GLU A 129 -13.52 10.60 1.05
CA GLU A 129 -13.54 11.19 -0.29
C GLU A 129 -12.70 12.46 -0.37
N GLU A 130 -12.74 13.32 0.64
CA GLU A 130 -11.87 14.50 0.72
C GLU A 130 -10.38 14.11 0.73
N MET A 131 -10.04 13.02 1.44
CA MET A 131 -8.70 12.44 1.41
C MET A 131 -8.32 11.88 0.04
N ARG A 132 -9.29 11.34 -0.71
CA ARG A 132 -9.08 10.83 -2.07
C ARG A 132 -8.83 11.96 -3.05
N GLU A 133 -9.60 13.05 -2.98
CA GLU A 133 -9.45 14.22 -3.87
C GLU A 133 -8.12 14.94 -3.66
N SER A 134 -7.52 14.78 -2.48
CA SER A 134 -6.25 15.40 -2.09
C SER A 134 -5.00 14.62 -2.55
N LEU A 135 -5.15 13.43 -3.15
CA LEU A 135 -4.07 12.49 -3.50
C LEU A 135 -4.10 12.07 -4.97
#